data_AF-A0A0B0SDR3-F1
#
_entry.id   AF-A0A0B0SDR3-F1
#
_cell.length_a   1.000
_cell.length_b   1.000
_cell.length_c   1.000
_cell.angle_alpha   90.00
_cell.angle_beta   90.00
_cell.angle_gamma   90.00
#
_symmetry.space_group_name_H-M   'P 1'
#
loop_
_entity.id
_entity.type
_entity.pdbx_description
1 polymer ?
#
loop_
_entity_poly.entity_id
_entity_poly.type
_entity_poly.pdbx_seq_one_letter_code
_entity_poly.pdbx_strand_id
1 'polypeptide(L)' 'MVKTRKDRLREAWAALRAERDHRLAETDWIVARAYERGEPVPEAWAAYRQALRDLPAQLTDEQVLAGDILWPEPPKL' A
#
# COMPACT_ATOMS: atom_id res chain seq x y z
N MET A 1 -21.98 22.21 4.64
CA MET A 1 -21.35 22.28 3.31
C MET A 1 -21.40 20.88 2.70
N VAL A 2 -22.04 20.69 1.55
CA VAL A 2 -22.14 19.36 0.91
C VAL A 2 -20.83 19.06 0.19
N LYS A 3 -20.19 17.93 0.49
CA LYS A 3 -18.93 17.52 -0.18
C LYS A 3 -19.17 17.25 -1.65
N THR A 4 -18.37 17.86 -2.52
CA THR A 4 -18.45 17.60 -3.96
C THR A 4 -17.93 16.21 -4.30
N ARG A 5 -18.22 15.69 -5.50
CA ARG A 5 -17.61 14.44 -5.98
C ARG A 5 -16.08 14.52 -5.97
N LYS A 6 -15.52 15.67 -6.37
CA LYS A 6 -14.08 15.91 -6.39
C LYS A 6 -13.46 15.86 -4.99
N ASP A 7 -14.17 16.36 -3.97
CA ASP A 7 -13.69 16.29 -2.58
C ASP A 7 -13.68 14.86 -2.07
N ARG A 8 -14.76 14.10 -2.31
CA ARG A 8 -14.83 12.67 -1.96
C ARG A 8 -13.72 11.86 -2.63
N LEU A 9 -13.44 12.15 -3.89
CA LEU A 9 -12.37 11.49 -4.62
C LEU A 9 -10.98 11.78 -4.02
N ARG A 10 -10.71 13.05 -3.67
CA ARG A 10 -9.45 13.42 -2.99
C ARG A 10 -9.29 12.71 -1.65
N GLU A 11 -10.36 12.63 -0.86
CA GLU A 11 -10.37 11.94 0.43
C GLU A 11 -10.14 10.43 0.26
N ALA A 12 -10.79 9.80 -0.72
CA ALA A 12 -10.65 8.37 -0.98
C ALA A 12 -9.21 8.01 -1.41
N TRP A 13 -8.61 8.78 -2.32
CA TRP A 13 -7.20 8.61 -2.70
C TRP A 13 -6.23 8.91 -1.55
N ALA A 14 -6.56 9.82 -0.64
CA ALA A 14 -5.76 10.06 0.55
C ALA A 14 -5.82 8.85 1.51
N ALA A 15 -7.00 8.30 1.75
CA ALA A 15 -7.19 7.12 2.57
C ALA A 15 -6.47 5.89 1.99
N LEU A 16 -6.55 5.67 0.68
CA LEU A 16 -5.84 4.59 0.01
C LEU A 16 -4.31 4.67 0.21
N ARG A 17 -3.74 5.87 0.07
CA ARG A 17 -2.30 6.07 0.28
C ARG A 17 -1.91 5.89 1.75
N ALA A 18 -2.73 6.33 2.68
CA ALA A 18 -2.49 6.12 4.11
C ALA A 18 -2.48 4.62 4.46
N GLU A 19 -3.41 3.84 3.92
CA GLU A 19 -3.45 2.39 4.12
C GLU A 19 -2.24 1.67 3.49
N ARG A 20 -1.82 2.10 2.29
CA ARG A 20 -0.58 1.61 1.67
C ARG A 20 0.63 1.88 2.57
N ASP A 21 0.73 3.11 3.09
CA ASP A 21 1.86 3.52 3.91
C ASP A 21 1.87 2.77 5.25
N HIS A 22 0.69 2.49 5.83
CA HIS A 22 0.54 1.63 7.01
C HIS A 22 1.09 0.21 6.76
N ARG A 23 0.67 -0.45 5.67
CA ARG A 23 1.13 -1.81 5.31
C ARG A 23 2.63 -1.88 5.02
N LEU A 24 3.18 -0.82 4.43
CA LEU A 24 4.63 -0.70 4.26
C LEU A 24 5.32 -0.57 5.63
N ALA A 25 4.83 0.29 6.51
CA ALA A 25 5.41 0.48 7.84
C ALA A 25 5.43 -0.81 8.68
N GLU A 26 4.36 -1.61 8.63
CA GLU A 26 4.28 -2.92 9.31
C GLU A 26 5.39 -3.90 8.89
N THR A 27 5.98 -3.71 7.71
CA THR A 27 7.01 -4.59 7.15
C THR A 27 8.39 -3.93 7.06
N ASP A 28 8.55 -2.70 7.55
CA ASP A 28 9.83 -1.99 7.50
C ASP A 28 10.93 -2.67 8.32
N TRP A 29 10.57 -3.33 9.42
CA TRP A 29 11.52 -4.08 10.25
C TRP A 29 12.26 -5.18 9.47
N ILE A 30 11.64 -5.75 8.42
CA ILE A 30 12.23 -6.79 7.58
C ILE A 30 13.37 -6.21 6.75
N VAL A 31 13.16 -5.01 6.20
CA VAL A 31 14.16 -4.28 5.42
C VAL A 31 15.31 -3.83 6.33
N ALA A 32 14.98 -3.29 7.51
CA ALA A 32 15.98 -2.90 8.50
C ALA A 32 16.85 -4.09 8.93
N ARG A 33 16.23 -5.22 9.29
CA ARG A 33 16.93 -6.46 9.65
C ARG A 33 17.86 -6.95 8.55
N ALA A 34 17.39 -6.97 7.29
CA ALA A 34 18.21 -7.41 6.16
C ALA A 34 19.45 -6.50 5.98
N TYR A 35 19.23 -5.18 6.03
CA TYR A 35 20.30 -4.18 5.95
C TYR A 35 21.33 -4.34 7.07
N GLU A 36 20.90 -4.45 8.33
CA GLU A 36 21.78 -4.62 9.50
C GLU A 36 22.63 -5.89 9.42
N ARG A 37 22.11 -6.95 8.78
CA ARG A 37 22.81 -8.22 8.60
C ARG A 37 23.70 -8.26 7.35
N GLY A 38 23.65 -7.23 6.50
CA GLY A 38 24.31 -7.25 5.19
C GLY A 38 23.72 -8.30 4.25
N GLU A 39 22.46 -8.67 4.45
CA GLU A 39 21.74 -9.67 3.66
C GLU A 39 20.75 -8.97 2.70
N PRO A 40 20.43 -9.59 1.55
CA PRO A 40 19.35 -9.09 0.71
C PRO A 40 18.01 -9.20 1.43
N VAL A 41 17.09 -8.26 1.17
CA VAL A 41 15.69 -8.39 1.60
C VAL A 41 15.12 -9.66 0.97
N PRO A 42 14.42 -10.53 1.73
CA PRO A 42 13.85 -11.74 1.15
C PRO A 42 12.92 -11.40 -0.02
N GLU A 43 13.06 -12.13 -1.12
CA GLU A 43 12.41 -11.83 -2.40
C GLU A 43 10.89 -11.66 -2.28
N ALA A 44 10.23 -12.57 -1.55
CA ALA A 44 8.79 -12.50 -1.33
C ALA A 44 8.35 -11.20 -0.63
N TRP A 45 9.14 -10.70 0.32
CA TRP A 45 8.87 -9.43 1.01
C TRP A 45 9.17 -8.23 0.13
N ALA A 46 10.21 -8.29 -0.70
CA ALA A 46 10.49 -7.25 -1.69
C ALA A 46 9.35 -7.15 -2.72
N ALA A 47 8.89 -8.29 -3.25
CA ALA A 47 7.77 -8.37 -4.19
C ALA A 47 6.46 -7.86 -3.57
N TYR A 48 6.15 -8.26 -2.34
CA TYR A 48 4.98 -7.77 -1.60
C TYR A 48 5.00 -6.24 -1.44
N ARG A 49 6.12 -5.69 -0.97
CA ARG A 49 6.26 -4.24 -0.77
C ARG A 49 6.22 -3.48 -2.09
N GLN A 50 6.69 -4.07 -3.19
CA GLN A 50 6.57 -3.47 -4.52
C GLN A 50 5.12 -3.48 -5.00
N ALA A 51 4.40 -4.59 -4.84
CA ALA A 51 2.99 -4.68 -5.19
C ALA A 51 2.13 -3.63 -4.45
N LEU A 52 2.42 -3.35 -3.18
CA LEU A 52 1.78 -2.26 -2.43
C LEU A 52 2.04 -0.88 -3.08
N ARG A 53 3.26 -0.62 -3.56
CA ARG A 53 3.62 0.67 -4.18
C ARG A 53 2.98 0.85 -5.55
N ASP A 54 2.80 -0.23 -6.28
CA ASP A 54 2.23 -0.22 -7.63
C ASP A 54 0.70 -0.16 -7.64
N LEU A 55 0.06 -0.62 -6.55
CA LEU A 55 -1.41 -0.70 -6.43
C LEU A 55 -2.15 0.61 -6.80
N PRO A 56 -1.74 1.82 -6.36
CA PRO A 56 -2.42 3.05 -6.71
C PRO A 56 -2.47 3.33 -8.23
N ALA A 57 -1.51 2.84 -9.00
CA ALA A 57 -1.48 3.03 -10.45
C ALA A 57 -2.42 2.05 -11.20
N GLN A 58 -2.95 1.04 -10.52
CA GLN A 58 -3.79 -0.01 -11.09
C GLN A 58 -5.29 0.22 -10.84
N LEU A 59 -5.65 1.25 -10.09
CA LEU A 59 -7.02 1.50 -9.63
C LEU A 59 -7.66 2.69 -10.35
N THR A 60 -8.96 2.58 -10.62
CA THR A 60 -9.77 3.68 -11.13
C THR A 60 -10.37 4.51 -10.00
N ASP A 61 -10.76 5.74 -10.31
CA ASP A 61 -11.48 6.62 -9.37
C ASP A 61 -12.73 5.95 -8.79
N GLU A 62 -13.47 5.18 -9.61
CA GLU A 62 -14.66 4.45 -9.18
C GLU A 62 -14.34 3.35 -8.17
N GLN A 63 -13.25 2.59 -8.39
CA GLN A 63 -12.81 1.55 -7.45
C GLN A 63 -12.37 2.16 -6.12
N VAL A 64 -11.59 3.26 -6.17
CA VAL A 64 -11.13 3.95 -4.96
C VAL A 64 -12.29 4.58 -4.21
N LEU A 65 -13.29 5.13 -4.91
CA LEU A 65 -14.52 5.64 -4.29
C LEU A 65 -15.39 4.55 -3.67
N ALA A 66 -15.42 3.35 -4.25
CA ALA A 66 -16.14 2.21 -3.71
C ALA A 66 -15.48 1.63 -2.44
N GLY A 67 -14.16 1.76 -2.32
CA GLY A 67 -13.37 1.28 -1.17
C GLY A 67 -13.12 -0.23 -1.14
N ASP A 68 -13.58 -0.97 -2.16
CA ASP A 68 -13.35 -2.41 -2.31
C ASP A 68 -12.02 -2.67 -3.02
N ILE A 69 -10.93 -2.51 -2.27
CA ILE A 69 -9.56 -2.62 -2.78
C ILE A 69 -9.00 -4.00 -2.44
N LEU A 70 -8.61 -4.73 -3.49
CA LEU A 70 -7.90 -6.00 -3.35
C LEU A 70 -6.43 -5.72 -3.03
N TRP A 71 -6.08 -5.81 -1.75
CA TRP A 71 -4.71 -5.62 -1.28
C TRP A 71 -3.87 -6.88 -1.51
N PRO A 72 -2.58 -6.73 -1.86
CA PRO A 72 -1.62 -7.84 -1.80
C PRO A 72 -1.61 -8.47 -0.40
N GLU A 73 -1.45 -9.80 -0.35
CA GLU A 73 -1.31 -10.53 0.91
C GLU A 73 0.17 -10.61 1.32
N PRO A 74 0.48 -10.42 2.61
CA PRO A 74 1.85 -10.55 3.11
C PRO A 74 2.33 -12.00 2.97
N PRO A 75 3.62 -12.23 2.65
CA PRO A 75 4.23 -13.55 2.70
C PRO A 75 4.09 -14.18 4.09
N LYS A 76 4.03 -15.52 4.13
CA LYS A 76 4.08 -16.26 5.39
C LYS A 76 5.47 -16.14 6.00
N LEU A 77 5.52 -15.94 7.31
CA LEU A 77 6.75 -15.92 8.11
C LEU A 77 7.32 -17.34 8.32
#